data_AF-A4RRW7-F1
#
_entry.id   AF-A4RRW7-F1
#
_cell.length_a   1.000
_cell.length_b   1.000
_cell.length_c   1.000
_cell.angle_alpha   90.00
_cell.angle_beta   90.00
_cell.angle_gamma   90.00
#
_symmetry.space_group_name_H-M   'P 1'
#
loop_
_entity.id
_entity.type
_entity.pdbx_description
1 polymer ?
#
loop_
_entity_poly.entity_id
_entity_poly.type
_entity_poly.pdbx_seq_one_letter_code
_entity_poly.pdbx_strand_id
1 'polypeptide(L)'
;MQIFARTVEGKTLVVRDAATAGSARAALRRRGAAFDYLTDARGAVLRDDAALENESTVHARVRVRGGHCQVPCGIFDDPAMVASLREMSATIRKAMTQINELAGGLSDPVKLNQSMRWVMTKEEHCGKIIALIGEYCLCQRVKAAEMSPEDYVDALKIHHLVMQNAMKCKQNVDTDFCCHLDHSLDDLAKMYTKA
;
A
#
# COMPACT_ATOMS: atom_id res chain seq x y z
N MET A 1 3.13 -19.29 -39.32
CA MET A 1 3.59 -17.94 -38.96
C MET A 1 4.16 -17.98 -37.56
N GLN A 2 5.28 -17.31 -37.29
CA GLN A 2 5.85 -17.24 -35.94
C GLN A 2 6.05 -15.80 -35.50
N ILE A 3 5.96 -15.58 -34.18
CA ILE A 3 6.26 -14.30 -33.53
C ILE A 3 7.17 -14.57 -32.33
N PHE A 4 7.78 -13.51 -31.81
CA PHE A 4 8.55 -13.53 -30.58
C PHE A 4 7.76 -12.83 -29.47
N ALA A 5 7.74 -13.41 -28.28
CA ALA A 5 7.12 -12.84 -27.11
C ALA A 5 8.13 -12.72 -25.98
N ARG A 6 8.43 -11.49 -25.57
CA ARG A 6 9.30 -11.22 -24.42
C ARG A 6 8.48 -11.24 -23.15
N THR A 7 8.77 -12.16 -22.24
CA THR A 7 8.08 -12.29 -20.94
C THR A 7 8.49 -11.16 -19.99
N VAL A 8 7.74 -10.98 -18.90
CA VAL A 8 8.12 -10.03 -17.83
C VAL A 8 9.45 -10.39 -17.16
N GLU A 9 9.81 -11.67 -17.14
CA GLU A 9 11.10 -12.17 -16.65
C GLU A 9 12.26 -11.92 -17.65
N GLY A 10 11.99 -11.26 -18.78
CA GLY A 10 12.99 -10.95 -19.80
C GLY A 10 13.32 -12.10 -20.75
N LYS A 11 12.68 -13.27 -20.63
CA LYS A 11 12.86 -14.41 -21.53
C LYS A 11 12.13 -14.19 -22.85
N THR A 12 12.72 -14.61 -23.96
CA THR A 12 12.06 -14.60 -25.27
C THR A 12 11.50 -15.97 -25.58
N LEU A 13 10.20 -16.03 -25.88
CA LEU A 13 9.48 -17.23 -26.29
C LEU A 13 9.10 -17.13 -27.76
N VAL A 14 9.35 -18.18 -28.54
CA VAL A 14 8.82 -18.29 -29.89
C VAL A 14 7.38 -18.81 -29.81
N VAL A 15 6.44 -18.06 -30.37
CA VAL A 15 5.03 -18.43 -30.44
C VAL A 15 4.68 -18.70 -31.90
N ARG A 16 4.28 -19.93 -32.19
CA ARG A 16 3.84 -20.35 -33.52
C ARG A 16 2.33 -20.20 -33.63
N ASP A 17 1.88 -19.92 -34.85
CA ASP A 17 0.47 -19.86 -35.26
C ASP A 17 -0.36 -18.81 -34.48
N ALA A 18 0.29 -17.72 -34.08
CA ALA A 18 -0.36 -16.57 -33.48
C ALA A 18 -0.59 -15.47 -34.52
N ALA A 19 -1.82 -15.35 -35.02
CA ALA A 19 -2.21 -14.33 -35.99
C ALA A 19 -2.68 -13.01 -35.38
N THR A 20 -3.05 -13.04 -34.10
CA THR A 20 -3.50 -11.87 -33.35
C THR A 20 -2.88 -11.81 -31.96
N ALA A 21 -2.89 -10.63 -31.34
CA ALA A 21 -2.45 -10.49 -29.96
C ALA A 21 -3.25 -11.38 -28.98
N GLY A 22 -4.54 -11.63 -29.25
CA GLY A 22 -5.35 -12.56 -28.46
C GLY A 22 -4.86 -14.01 -28.55
N SER A 23 -4.53 -14.46 -29.76
CA SER A 23 -3.95 -15.80 -29.95
C SER A 23 -2.57 -15.95 -29.30
N ALA A 24 -1.74 -14.90 -29.36
CA ALA A 24 -0.46 -14.83 -28.67
C ALA A 24 -0.62 -14.87 -27.15
N ARG A 25 -1.57 -14.10 -26.60
CA ARG A 25 -1.92 -14.08 -25.17
C ARG A 25 -2.34 -15.46 -24.69
N ALA A 26 -3.22 -16.14 -25.43
CA ALA A 26 -3.65 -17.49 -25.10
C ALA A 26 -2.48 -18.48 -25.10
N ALA A 27 -1.58 -18.40 -26.08
CA ALA A 27 -0.40 -19.27 -26.16
C ALA A 27 0.57 -19.05 -24.99
N LEU A 28 0.79 -17.80 -24.58
CA LEU A 28 1.63 -17.46 -23.43
C LEU A 28 1.03 -17.96 -22.11
N ARG A 29 -0.29 -17.82 -21.93
CA ARG A 29 -0.99 -18.32 -20.75
C ARG A 29 -0.95 -19.85 -20.64
N ARG A 30 -1.11 -20.57 -21.76
CA ARG A 30 -0.94 -22.04 -21.79
C ARG A 30 0.46 -22.50 -21.37
N ARG A 31 1.46 -21.63 -21.53
CA ARG A 31 2.84 -21.87 -21.10
C ARG A 31 3.12 -21.36 -19.67
N GLY A 32 2.10 -20.95 -18.93
CA GLY A 32 2.23 -20.49 -17.54
C GLY A 32 2.85 -19.10 -17.40
N ALA A 33 2.97 -18.31 -18.47
CA ALA A 33 3.50 -16.95 -18.35
C ALA A 33 2.51 -16.04 -17.61
N ALA A 34 2.96 -15.38 -16.54
CA ALA A 34 2.19 -14.39 -15.79
C ALA A 34 2.38 -13.00 -16.41
N PHE A 35 1.29 -12.35 -16.84
CA PHE A 35 1.28 -10.99 -17.41
C PHE A 35 -0.17 -10.47 -17.54
N ASP A 36 -0.32 -9.15 -17.62
CA ASP A 36 -1.62 -8.49 -17.69
C ASP A 36 -2.01 -8.09 -19.12
N TYR A 37 -1.06 -7.58 -19.90
CA TYR A 37 -1.31 -7.12 -21.27
C TYR A 37 -0.07 -7.30 -22.16
N LEU A 38 -0.29 -7.24 -23.46
CA LEU A 38 0.77 -7.26 -24.47
C LEU A 38 0.95 -5.85 -25.04
N THR A 39 2.20 -5.50 -25.37
CA THR A 39 2.52 -4.31 -26.16
C THR A 39 3.30 -4.67 -27.41
N ASP A 40 3.27 -3.80 -28.41
CA ASP A 40 4.25 -3.83 -29.50
C ASP A 40 5.64 -3.40 -29.01
N ALA A 41 6.63 -3.41 -29.91
CA ALA A 41 8.00 -2.96 -29.63
C ALA A 41 8.10 -1.46 -29.26
N ARG A 42 7.10 -0.65 -29.64
CA ARG A 42 7.01 0.78 -29.33
C ARG A 42 6.28 1.04 -28.00
N GLY A 43 5.79 -0.01 -27.33
CA GLY A 43 5.07 0.09 -26.08
C GLY A 43 3.57 0.37 -26.22
N ALA A 44 3.02 0.35 -27.43
CA ALA A 44 1.58 0.49 -27.64
C ALA A 44 0.85 -0.77 -27.20
N VAL A 45 -0.20 -0.62 -26.38
CA VAL A 45 -1.01 -1.75 -25.89
C VAL A 45 -1.78 -2.39 -27.04
N LEU A 46 -1.63 -3.70 -27.20
CA LEU A 46 -2.30 -4.47 -28.23
C LEU A 46 -3.65 -4.99 -27.73
N ARG A 47 -4.71 -4.69 -28.48
CA ARG A 47 -6.03 -5.32 -28.31
C ARG A 47 -6.01 -6.73 -28.87
N ASP A 48 -6.88 -7.60 -28.39
CA ASP A 48 -6.83 -9.03 -28.73
C ASP A 48 -7.08 -9.33 -30.23
N ASP A 49 -7.76 -8.43 -30.93
CA ASP A 49 -8.01 -8.45 -32.38
C ASP A 49 -6.88 -7.85 -33.23
N ALA A 50 -5.86 -7.23 -32.60
CA ALA A 50 -4.74 -6.65 -33.33
C ALA A 50 -3.97 -7.74 -34.08
N ALA A 51 -3.87 -7.58 -35.40
CA ALA A 51 -3.13 -8.48 -36.28
C ALA A 51 -1.63 -8.42 -35.98
N LEU A 52 -0.98 -9.57 -36.03
CA LEU A 52 0.47 -9.71 -35.88
C LEU A 52 1.07 -10.22 -37.18
N GLU A 53 2.18 -9.61 -37.58
CA GLU A 53 2.93 -10.03 -38.77
C GLU A 53 3.97 -11.09 -38.41
N ASN A 54 4.42 -11.85 -39.40
CA ASN A 54 5.48 -12.84 -39.19
C ASN A 54 6.76 -12.17 -38.67
N GLU A 55 7.45 -12.83 -37.73
CA GLU A 55 8.61 -12.32 -36.99
C GLU A 55 8.35 -11.10 -36.08
N SER A 56 7.09 -10.68 -35.88
CA SER A 56 6.77 -9.60 -34.94
C SER A 56 7.23 -9.92 -33.52
N THR A 57 7.66 -8.91 -32.77
CA THR A 57 7.95 -9.04 -31.34
C THR A 57 6.87 -8.34 -30.51
N VAL A 58 6.27 -9.08 -29.57
CA VAL A 58 5.36 -8.56 -28.55
C VAL A 58 6.02 -8.62 -27.18
N HIS A 59 5.66 -7.70 -26.29
CA HIS A 59 6.17 -7.67 -24.92
C HIS A 59 5.03 -7.94 -23.95
N ALA A 60 5.17 -8.99 -23.15
CA ALA A 60 4.30 -9.25 -22.02
C ALA A 60 4.63 -8.28 -20.89
N ARG A 61 3.61 -7.53 -20.45
CA ARG A 61 3.74 -6.52 -19.39
C ARG A 61 2.83 -6.87 -18.23
N VAL A 62 3.33 -6.59 -17.04
CA VAL A 62 2.52 -6.55 -15.82
C VAL A 62 2.10 -5.10 -15.61
N ARG A 63 0.82 -4.89 -15.29
CA ARG A 63 0.29 -3.61 -14.87
C ARG A 63 0.67 -3.42 -13.42
N VAL A 64 1.71 -2.64 -13.19
CA VAL A 64 2.05 -2.21 -11.85
C VAL A 64 0.96 -1.24 -11.39
N ARG A 65 0.09 -1.67 -10.48
CA ARG A 65 -1.02 -0.86 -9.96
C ARG A 65 -0.65 -0.28 -8.61
N GLY A 66 -0.62 1.06 -8.51
CA GLY A 66 -0.77 1.82 -7.26
C GLY A 66 0.51 2.40 -6.65
N GLY A 67 0.46 3.64 -6.17
CA GLY A 67 1.66 4.39 -5.82
C GLY A 67 1.49 5.39 -4.70
N HIS A 68 2.38 5.33 -3.70
CA HIS A 68 2.43 6.19 -2.49
C HIS A 68 2.41 7.71 -2.74
N CYS A 69 2.60 8.14 -3.98
CA CYS A 69 2.62 9.55 -4.41
C CYS A 69 1.29 10.05 -5.02
N GLN A 70 0.18 9.30 -4.85
CA GLN A 70 -1.15 9.58 -5.44
C GLN A 70 -1.19 9.58 -6.98
N VAL A 71 -0.07 9.26 -7.62
CA VAL A 71 0.05 8.91 -9.03
C VAL A 71 0.00 7.38 -9.13
N PRO A 72 -0.50 6.79 -10.23
CA PRO A 72 -0.47 5.34 -10.44
C PRO A 72 0.97 4.84 -10.71
N CYS A 73 1.90 5.05 -9.77
CA CYS A 73 3.32 4.75 -9.96
C CYS A 73 3.67 3.28 -9.78
N GLY A 74 2.81 2.48 -9.15
CA GLY A 74 3.01 1.04 -8.99
C GLY A 74 3.98 0.65 -7.86
N ILE A 75 4.52 1.62 -7.12
CA ILE A 75 5.58 1.39 -6.14
C ILE A 75 5.00 1.42 -4.73
N PHE A 76 5.02 0.25 -4.09
CA PHE A 76 4.57 0.01 -2.72
C PHE A 76 5.66 -0.70 -1.92
N ASP A 77 5.84 -0.25 -0.68
CA ASP A 77 6.66 -0.91 0.33
C ASP A 77 5.82 -1.07 1.58
N ASP A 78 4.93 -2.06 1.54
CA ASP A 78 3.99 -2.36 2.61
C ASP A 78 4.70 -2.69 3.94
N PRO A 79 5.82 -3.46 3.96
CA PRO A 79 6.62 -3.64 5.17
C PRO A 79 7.16 -2.33 5.75
N ALA A 80 7.71 -1.44 4.93
CA ALA A 80 8.21 -0.15 5.42
C ALA A 80 7.08 0.75 5.93
N MET A 81 5.92 0.72 5.26
CA MET A 81 4.71 1.43 5.69
C MET A 81 4.26 0.96 7.08
N VAL A 82 4.16 -0.36 7.31
CA VAL A 82 3.80 -0.93 8.61
C VAL A 82 4.84 -0.59 9.68
N ALA A 83 6.13 -0.64 9.35
CA ALA A 83 7.20 -0.25 10.27
C ALA A 83 7.08 1.23 10.69
N SER A 84 6.81 2.12 9.75
CA SER A 84 6.58 3.54 10.00
C SER A 84 5.36 3.78 10.91
N LEU A 85 4.24 3.09 10.67
CA LEU A 85 3.07 3.16 11.55
C LEU A 85 3.41 2.78 12.99
N ARG A 86 4.17 1.70 13.19
CA ARG A 86 4.61 1.23 14.51
C ARG A 86 5.56 2.21 15.19
N GLU A 87 6.50 2.79 14.44
CA GLU A 87 7.40 3.82 14.96
C GLU A 87 6.63 5.07 15.43
N MET A 88 5.64 5.50 14.66
CA MET A 88 4.76 6.62 15.05
C MET A 88 3.95 6.27 16.31
N SER A 89 3.42 5.05 16.43
CA SER A 89 2.72 4.60 17.64
C SER A 89 3.63 4.59 18.88
N ALA A 90 4.86 4.10 18.76
CA ALA A 90 5.85 4.14 19.83
C ALA A 90 6.19 5.58 20.26
N THR A 91 6.28 6.50 19.29
CA THR A 91 6.52 7.93 19.57
C THR A 91 5.33 8.57 20.29
N ILE A 92 4.10 8.25 19.89
CA ILE A 92 2.86 8.69 20.57
C ILE A 92 2.85 8.21 22.03
N ARG A 93 3.16 6.92 22.25
CA ARG A 93 3.24 6.35 23.61
C ARG A 93 4.27 7.08 24.46
N LYS A 94 5.47 7.31 23.93
CA LYS A 94 6.52 8.07 24.62
C LYS A 94 6.05 9.49 24.96
N ALA A 95 5.43 10.18 24.01
CA ALA A 95 4.91 11.53 24.24
C ALA A 95 3.86 11.56 25.36
N MET A 96 2.90 10.64 25.36
CA MET A 96 1.89 10.54 26.43
C MET A 96 2.52 10.28 27.80
N THR A 97 3.48 9.35 27.90
CA THR A 97 4.22 9.09 29.15
C THR A 97 4.94 10.34 29.65
N GLN A 98 5.63 11.07 28.76
CA GLN A 98 6.34 12.30 29.14
C GLN A 98 5.40 13.42 29.58
N ILE A 99 4.23 13.56 28.95
CA ILE A 99 3.22 14.54 29.39
C ILE A 99 2.76 14.22 30.83
N ASN A 100 2.50 12.95 31.14
CA ASN A 100 2.09 12.53 32.48
C ASN A 100 3.19 12.77 33.53
N GLU A 101 4.45 12.49 33.20
CA GLU A 101 5.60 12.75 34.10
C GLU A 101 5.79 14.25 34.39
N LEU A 102 5.54 15.12 33.41
CA LEU A 102 5.70 16.58 33.54
C LEU A 102 4.51 17.27 34.22
N ALA A 103 3.35 16.61 34.33
CA ALA A 103 2.09 17.21 34.79
C ALA A 103 2.20 17.87 36.18
N GLY A 104 2.96 17.29 37.10
CA GLY A 104 3.15 17.84 38.45
C GLY A 104 4.08 19.06 38.53
N GLY A 105 4.76 19.42 37.42
CA GLY A 105 5.79 20.46 37.38
C GLY A 105 5.49 21.65 36.48
N LEU A 106 4.24 21.86 36.06
CA LEU A 106 3.89 22.85 35.03
C LEU A 106 4.02 24.32 35.47
N SER A 107 4.30 24.59 36.75
CA SER A 107 4.70 25.91 37.22
C SER A 107 6.13 26.30 36.83
N ASP A 108 6.97 25.33 36.46
CA ASP A 108 8.29 25.55 35.87
C ASP A 108 8.13 25.85 34.37
N PRO A 109 8.53 27.04 33.89
CA PRO A 109 8.39 27.42 32.48
C PRO A 109 9.09 26.45 31.50
N VAL A 110 10.19 25.82 31.91
CA VAL A 110 10.91 24.86 31.07
C VAL A 110 10.09 23.59 30.92
N LYS A 111 9.52 23.07 32.01
CA LYS A 111 8.66 21.87 31.98
C LYS A 111 7.36 22.12 31.22
N LEU A 112 6.77 23.32 31.37
CA LEU A 112 5.61 23.73 30.59
C LEU A 112 5.91 23.70 29.09
N ASN A 113 7.02 24.28 28.66
CA ASN A 113 7.46 24.25 27.27
C ASN A 113 7.71 22.82 26.75
N GLN A 114 8.30 21.95 27.57
CA GLN A 114 8.53 20.55 27.21
C GLN A 114 7.20 19.79 27.05
N SER A 115 6.24 19.98 27.96
CA SER A 115 4.92 19.35 27.88
C SER A 115 4.18 19.78 26.61
N MET A 116 4.21 21.07 26.27
CA MET A 116 3.61 21.58 25.02
C MET A 116 4.25 20.95 23.77
N ARG A 117 5.58 20.78 23.74
CA ARG A 117 6.26 20.09 22.63
C ARG A 117 5.80 18.64 22.49
N TRP A 118 5.66 17.92 23.59
CA TRP A 118 5.16 16.54 23.55
C TRP A 118 3.71 16.45 23.05
N VAL A 119 2.85 17.40 23.43
CA VAL A 119 1.48 17.49 22.88
C VAL A 119 1.52 17.69 21.36
N MET A 120 2.34 18.63 20.87
CA MET A 120 2.47 18.91 19.43
C MET A 120 3.04 17.71 18.67
N THR A 121 4.06 17.03 19.20
CA THR A 121 4.64 15.82 18.61
C THR A 121 3.59 14.71 18.52
N LYS A 122 2.84 14.47 19.59
CA LYS A 122 1.74 13.49 19.61
C LYS A 122 0.68 13.81 18.56
N GLU A 123 0.24 15.06 18.50
CA GLU A 123 -0.74 15.57 17.52
C GLU A 123 -0.29 15.31 16.07
N GLU A 124 0.97 15.60 15.77
CA GLU A 124 1.58 15.42 14.46
C GLU A 124 1.63 13.94 14.07
N HIS A 125 2.13 13.07 14.94
CA HIS A 125 2.24 11.63 14.65
C HIS A 125 0.87 10.97 14.48
N CYS A 126 -0.13 11.32 15.32
CA CYS A 126 -1.49 10.84 15.11
C CYS A 126 -2.06 11.31 13.77
N GLY A 127 -1.80 12.56 13.36
CA GLY A 127 -2.19 13.10 12.07
C GLY A 127 -1.56 12.35 10.90
N LYS A 128 -0.25 12.04 11.00
CA LYS A 128 0.48 11.26 9.99
C LYS A 128 -0.06 9.84 9.84
N ILE A 129 -0.41 9.16 10.94
CA ILE A 129 -1.08 7.85 10.87
C ILE A 129 -2.40 7.96 10.12
N ILE A 130 -3.26 8.92 10.49
CA ILE A 130 -4.57 9.11 9.85
C ILE A 130 -4.41 9.38 8.34
N ALA A 131 -3.48 10.25 7.97
CA ALA A 131 -3.17 10.56 6.58
C ALA A 131 -2.68 9.31 5.84
N LEU A 132 -1.69 8.59 6.36
CA LEU A 132 -1.13 7.39 5.73
C LEU A 132 -2.18 6.29 5.54
N ILE A 133 -3.06 6.07 6.52
CA ILE A 133 -4.17 5.12 6.38
C ILE A 133 -5.16 5.58 5.31
N GLY A 134 -5.53 6.86 5.26
CA GLY A 134 -6.45 7.37 4.23
C GLY A 134 -5.84 7.29 2.82
N GLU A 135 -4.64 7.83 2.69
CA GLU A 135 -4.00 8.11 1.42
C GLU A 135 -3.32 6.89 0.79
N TYR A 136 -2.51 6.16 1.57
CA TYR A 136 -1.81 4.98 1.07
C TYR A 136 -2.71 3.76 1.15
N CYS A 137 -3.30 3.50 2.31
CA CYS A 137 -4.01 2.24 2.53
C CYS A 137 -5.39 2.23 1.86
N LEU A 138 -6.30 3.11 2.28
CA LEU A 138 -7.68 3.13 1.80
C LEU A 138 -7.78 3.53 0.31
N CYS A 139 -7.16 4.65 -0.09
CA CYS A 139 -7.27 5.12 -1.46
C CYS A 139 -6.52 4.23 -2.47
N GLN A 140 -5.37 3.66 -2.11
CA GLN A 140 -4.50 2.99 -3.07
C GLN A 140 -4.41 1.48 -2.92
N ARG A 141 -4.52 0.92 -1.71
CA ARG A 141 -4.38 -0.53 -1.48
C ARG A 141 -5.72 -1.26 -1.38
N VAL A 142 -6.75 -0.64 -0.80
CA VAL A 142 -8.09 -1.26 -0.71
C VAL A 142 -8.86 -1.05 -2.02
N LYS A 143 -9.14 -2.14 -2.75
CA LYS A 143 -9.82 -2.12 -4.06
C LYS A 143 -11.03 -3.04 -4.07
N ALA A 144 -12.23 -2.46 -4.09
CA ALA A 144 -13.50 -3.21 -4.11
C ALA A 144 -13.60 -4.23 -5.26
N ALA A 145 -13.03 -3.91 -6.43
CA ALA A 145 -13.04 -4.82 -7.58
C ALA A 145 -12.12 -6.05 -7.43
N GLU A 146 -11.26 -6.07 -6.41
CA GLU A 146 -10.25 -7.10 -6.16
C GLU A 146 -10.56 -7.91 -4.88
N MET A 147 -11.71 -7.65 -4.24
CA MET A 147 -12.12 -8.22 -2.94
C MET A 147 -13.56 -8.73 -3.01
N SER A 148 -13.91 -9.70 -2.15
CA SER A 148 -15.32 -10.00 -1.90
C SER A 148 -15.99 -8.81 -1.18
N PRO A 149 -17.34 -8.65 -1.26
CA PRO A 149 -18.04 -7.62 -0.51
C PRO A 149 -17.73 -7.67 1.00
N GLU A 150 -17.61 -8.88 1.56
CA GLU A 150 -17.30 -9.11 2.96
C GLU A 150 -15.88 -8.67 3.31
N ASP A 151 -14.88 -9.12 2.54
CA ASP A 151 -13.47 -8.75 2.73
C ASP A 151 -13.25 -7.24 2.57
N TYR A 152 -13.97 -6.60 1.64
CA TYR A 152 -13.90 -5.16 1.46
C TYR A 152 -14.43 -4.41 2.67
N VAL A 153 -15.57 -4.84 3.23
CA VAL A 153 -16.12 -4.24 4.45
C VAL A 153 -15.19 -4.43 5.64
N ASP A 154 -14.61 -5.62 5.81
CA ASP A 154 -13.69 -5.89 6.91
C ASP A 154 -12.38 -5.13 6.77
N ALA A 155 -11.87 -4.96 5.54
CA ALA A 155 -10.79 -4.03 5.25
C ALA A 155 -11.15 -2.61 5.70
N LEU A 156 -12.30 -2.06 5.30
CA LEU A 156 -12.70 -0.71 5.70
C LEU A 156 -12.78 -0.55 7.23
N LYS A 157 -13.32 -1.55 7.94
CA LYS A 157 -13.43 -1.52 9.40
C LYS A 157 -12.07 -1.45 10.08
N ILE A 158 -11.10 -2.29 9.70
CA ILE A 158 -9.80 -2.31 10.39
C ILE A 158 -9.03 -1.00 10.17
N HIS A 159 -9.05 -0.46 8.95
CA HIS A 159 -8.42 0.83 8.64
C HIS A 159 -9.08 1.97 9.43
N HIS A 160 -10.41 1.99 9.47
CA HIS A 160 -11.14 3.00 10.24
C HIS A 160 -10.86 2.90 11.74
N LEU A 161 -10.73 1.68 12.28
CA LEU A 161 -10.40 1.45 13.68
C LEU A 161 -9.03 2.03 14.04
N VAL A 162 -8.01 1.83 13.19
CA VAL A 162 -6.68 2.45 13.37
C VAL A 162 -6.79 3.98 13.41
N MET A 163 -7.54 4.59 12.48
CA MET A 163 -7.76 6.04 12.47
C MET A 163 -8.46 6.54 13.73
N GLN A 164 -9.48 5.82 14.21
CA GLN A 164 -10.17 6.16 15.46
C GLN A 164 -9.25 6.05 16.67
N ASN A 165 -8.44 5.00 16.76
CA ASN A 165 -7.51 4.82 17.88
C ASN A 165 -6.40 5.88 17.86
N ALA A 166 -5.89 6.26 16.69
CA ALA A 166 -4.96 7.38 16.54
C ALA A 166 -5.61 8.71 16.98
N MET A 167 -6.87 8.96 16.59
CA MET A 167 -7.64 10.12 17.05
C MET A 167 -7.83 10.12 18.58
N LYS A 168 -8.14 8.97 19.20
CA LYS A 168 -8.25 8.86 20.66
C LYS A 168 -6.92 9.16 21.35
N CYS A 169 -5.79 8.65 20.82
CA CYS A 169 -4.46 9.01 21.32
C CYS A 169 -4.19 10.51 21.17
N LYS A 170 -4.65 11.12 20.07
CA LYS A 170 -4.53 12.56 19.84
C LYS A 170 -5.23 13.39 20.92
N GLN A 171 -6.41 12.97 21.36
CA GLN A 171 -7.24 13.70 22.31
C GLN A 171 -6.93 13.42 23.79
N ASN A 172 -6.18 12.36 24.12
CA ASN A 172 -6.00 11.90 25.50
C ASN A 172 -4.52 11.80 25.91
N VAL A 173 -4.25 11.47 27.18
CA VAL A 173 -2.91 11.15 27.71
C VAL A 173 -2.85 9.80 28.41
N ASP A 174 -3.96 9.06 28.42
CA ASP A 174 -4.01 7.68 28.89
C ASP A 174 -3.31 6.76 27.87
N THR A 175 -2.24 6.09 28.31
CA THR A 175 -1.46 5.19 27.48
C THR A 175 -2.18 3.89 27.11
N ASP A 176 -3.33 3.60 27.72
CA ASP A 176 -4.18 2.47 27.32
C ASP A 176 -4.70 2.65 25.88
N PHE A 177 -4.96 3.89 25.45
CA PHE A 177 -5.31 4.16 24.05
C PHE A 177 -4.19 3.78 23.07
N CYS A 178 -2.93 3.84 23.49
CA CYS A 178 -1.82 3.35 22.66
C CYS A 178 -1.86 1.83 22.51
N CYS A 179 -2.30 1.08 23.53
CA CYS A 179 -2.44 -0.37 23.45
C CYS A 179 -3.52 -0.75 22.42
N HIS A 180 -4.63 -0.01 22.40
CA HIS A 180 -5.65 -0.17 21.36
C HIS A 180 -5.11 0.15 19.96
N LEU A 181 -4.30 1.22 19.83
CA LEU A 181 -3.67 1.57 18.56
C LEU A 181 -2.72 0.47 18.09
N ASP A 182 -1.80 0.02 18.94
CA ASP A 182 -0.84 -1.06 18.65
C ASP A 182 -1.56 -2.35 18.21
N HIS A 183 -2.60 -2.75 18.94
CA HIS A 183 -3.38 -3.93 18.59
C HIS A 183 -4.04 -3.79 17.21
N SER A 184 -4.67 -2.65 16.92
CA SER A 184 -5.26 -2.41 15.61
C SER A 184 -4.23 -2.33 14.47
N LEU A 185 -3.01 -1.87 14.75
CA LEU A 185 -1.90 -1.87 13.80
C LEU A 185 -1.39 -3.28 13.52
N ASP A 186 -1.34 -4.16 14.52
CA ASP A 186 -0.97 -5.57 14.35
C ASP A 186 -2.01 -6.33 13.52
N ASP A 187 -3.29 -6.04 13.72
CA ASP A 187 -4.36 -6.59 12.90
C ASP A 187 -4.30 -6.05 11.46
N LEU A 188 -4.08 -4.75 11.29
CA LEU A 188 -3.86 -4.12 9.99
C LEU A 188 -2.67 -4.76 9.25
N ALA A 189 -1.55 -5.00 9.96
CA ALA A 189 -0.32 -5.52 9.37
C ALA A 189 -0.54 -6.88 8.69
N LYS A 190 -1.47 -7.71 9.18
CA LYS A 190 -1.82 -9.00 8.55
C LYS A 190 -2.31 -8.85 7.10
N MET A 191 -2.83 -7.68 6.72
CA MET A 191 -3.24 -7.38 5.34
C MET A 191 -2.07 -6.98 4.43
N TYR A 192 -0.97 -6.52 5.01
CA TYR A 192 0.11 -5.81 4.30
C TYR A 192 1.44 -6.56 4.31
N THR A 193 1.67 -7.39 5.32
CA THR A 193 2.88 -8.20 5.45
C THR A 193 2.52 -9.67 5.31
N LYS A 194 3.34 -10.42 4.56
CA LYS A 194 3.25 -11.88 4.57
C LYS A 194 3.68 -12.39 5.96
N ALA A 195 2.92 -13.35 6.48
CA ALA A 195 3.30 -14.13 7.66
C ALA A 195 4.62 -14.89 7.43
#